data_AF-A0A2S9JR58-F1
#
_entry.id   AF-A0A2S9JR58-F1
#
_cell.length_a   1.000
_cell.length_b   1.000
_cell.length_c   1.000
_cell.angle_alpha   90.00
_cell.angle_beta   90.00
_cell.angle_gamma   90.00
#
_symmetry.space_group_name_H-M   'P 1'
#
loop_
_entity.id
_entity.type
_entity.pdbx_description
1 polymer ?
#
loop_
_entity_poly.entity_id
_entity_poly.type
_entity_poly.pdbx_seq_one_letter_code
_entity_poly.pdbx_strand_id
1 'polypeptide(L)'
;MVSKGIYLFDAKNGEKLAYAGTKDLGTGTVKYSHFYDGEVLLFGISGVGLLDFEGHIVASIPAKNVKGFAATGEEIWLLENRKLTRVDAQQGI
;
A
#
# COMPACT_ATOMS: atom_id res chain seq x y z
N MET A 1 11.76 9.22 13.95
CA MET A 1 11.89 9.67 12.55
C MET A 1 10.67 9.13 11.82
N VAL A 2 9.71 9.99 11.45
CA VAL A 2 8.44 9.56 10.84
C VAL A 2 8.67 9.43 9.33
N SER A 3 8.40 8.25 8.75
CA SER A 3 8.47 8.05 7.30
C SER A 3 7.62 9.12 6.59
N LYS A 4 8.24 9.94 5.75
CA LYS A 4 7.60 11.13 5.16
C LYS A 4 6.65 10.81 4.01
N GLY A 5 6.68 9.61 3.44
CA GLY A 5 5.95 9.29 2.21
C GLY A 5 6.75 8.32 1.35
N ILE A 6 6.19 7.98 0.20
CA ILE A 6 6.83 7.17 -0.84
C ILE A 6 7.06 8.09 -2.03
N TYR A 7 8.26 8.02 -2.59
CA TYR A 7 8.63 8.72 -3.81
C TYR A 7 8.83 7.68 -4.91
N LEU A 8 8.30 7.96 -6.10
CA LEU A 8 8.60 7.21 -7.30
C LEU A 8 9.50 8.05 -8.21
N PHE A 9 10.54 7.41 -8.72
CA PHE A 9 11.49 8.02 -9.64
C PHE A 9 11.62 7.13 -10.87
N ASP A 10 11.76 7.74 -12.04
CA ASP A 10 12.20 7.04 -13.24
C ASP A 10 13.68 6.67 -13.06
N ALA A 11 13.98 5.38 -13.11
CA ALA A 11 15.33 4.87 -12.89
C ALA A 11 16.33 5.25 -13.99
N LYS A 12 15.87 5.60 -15.19
CA LYS A 12 16.71 5.96 -16.33
C LYS A 12 17.27 7.37 -16.21
N ASN A 13 16.42 8.33 -15.83
CA ASN A 13 16.78 9.76 -15.81
C ASN A 13 16.75 10.39 -14.41
N GLY A 14 16.29 9.66 -13.39
CA GLY A 14 16.17 10.14 -12.00
C GLY A 14 15.02 11.12 -11.79
N GLU A 15 14.15 11.30 -12.78
CA GLU A 15 13.02 12.21 -12.71
C GLU A 15 12.01 11.71 -11.68
N LYS A 16 11.50 12.61 -10.84
CA LYS A 16 10.45 12.29 -9.89
C LYS A 16 9.13 12.12 -10.65
N LEU A 17 8.60 10.90 -10.65
CA LEU A 17 7.30 10.57 -11.23
C LEU A 17 6.17 10.95 -10.29
N ALA A 18 6.27 10.55 -9.01
CA ALA A 18 5.17 10.67 -8.08
C ALA A 18 5.61 10.78 -6.61
N TYR A 19 4.67 11.21 -5.76
CA TYR A 19 4.82 11.18 -4.31
C TYR A 19 3.47 10.93 -3.64
N ALA A 20 3.43 9.98 -2.71
CA ALA A 20 2.27 9.72 -1.86
C ALA A 20 2.66 9.78 -0.38
N GLY A 21 1.92 10.55 0.42
CA GLY A 21 2.11 10.60 1.86
C GLY A 21 1.66 9.29 2.51
N THR A 22 2.47 8.75 3.43
CA THR A 22 2.08 7.55 4.23
C THR A 22 0.85 7.79 5.12
N LYS A 23 0.54 9.05 5.42
CA LYS A 23 -0.69 9.47 6.09
C LYS A 23 -1.90 9.37 5.17
N ASP A 24 -1.75 9.80 3.92
CA ASP A 24 -2.82 9.81 2.92
C ASP A 24 -3.17 8.37 2.51
N LEU A 25 -2.15 7.51 2.44
CA LEU A 25 -2.28 6.06 2.22
C LEU A 25 -2.87 5.29 3.42
N GLY A 26 -3.04 5.92 4.58
CA GLY A 26 -3.53 5.25 5.80
C GLY A 26 -2.60 4.18 6.38
N THR A 27 -1.40 3.96 5.82
CA THR A 27 -0.49 2.87 6.21
C THR A 27 0.28 3.18 7.49
N GLY A 28 0.51 4.46 7.79
CA GLY A 28 1.48 4.87 8.82
C GLY A 28 2.90 4.46 8.44
N THR A 29 3.74 4.09 9.42
CA THR A 29 5.10 3.58 9.15
C THR A 29 5.03 2.29 8.32
N VAL A 30 5.55 2.35 7.10
CA VAL A 30 5.65 1.22 6.18
C VAL A 30 6.61 0.18 6.75
N LYS A 31 6.18 -1.08 6.74
CA LYS A 31 6.94 -2.25 7.19
C LYS A 31 7.34 -3.15 6.03
N TYR A 32 6.51 -3.19 4.99
CA TYR A 32 6.68 -4.06 3.84
C TYR A 32 6.15 -3.37 2.59
N SER A 33 6.77 -3.66 1.45
CA SER A 33 6.35 -3.20 0.12
C SER A 33 6.46 -4.33 -0.89
N HIS A 34 5.52 -4.39 -1.83
CA HIS A 34 5.56 -5.29 -2.97
C HIS A 34 5.19 -4.54 -4.25
N PHE A 35 5.81 -4.92 -5.35
CA PHE A 35 5.53 -4.35 -6.67
C PHE A 35 4.71 -5.34 -7.48
N TYR A 36 3.58 -4.88 -8.01
CA TYR A 36 2.78 -5.56 -9.01
C TYR A 36 2.93 -4.87 -10.37
N ASP A 37 2.31 -5.41 -11.41
CA ASP A 37 2.26 -4.74 -12.72
C ASP A 37 1.44 -3.45 -12.60
N GLY A 38 2.15 -2.31 -12.58
CA GLY A 38 1.56 -0.97 -12.56
C GLY A 38 1.30 -0.39 -11.16
N GLU A 39 1.49 -1.17 -10.10
CA GLU A 39 1.12 -0.78 -8.74
C GLU A 39 2.19 -1.12 -7.69
N VAL A 40 2.20 -0.37 -6.60
CA VAL A 40 2.97 -0.66 -5.39
C VAL A 40 2.01 -0.87 -4.23
N LEU A 41 2.06 -2.06 -3.64
CA LEU A 41 1.43 -2.34 -2.37
C LEU A 41 2.37 -1.95 -1.23
N LEU A 42 1.81 -1.25 -0.24
CA LEU A 42 2.47 -0.83 0.97
C LEU A 42 1.71 -1.33 2.18
N PHE A 43 2.38 -2.12 3.01
CA PHE A 43 1.84 -2.57 4.28
C PHE A 43 2.57 -1.88 5.43
N GLY A 44 1.82 -1.15 6.26
CA GLY A 44 2.33 -0.42 7.40
C GLY A 44 1.68 -0.80 8.73
N ILE A 45 2.02 -0.07 9.78
CA ILE A 45 1.50 -0.30 11.14
C ILE A 45 0.00 -0.02 11.30
N SER A 46 -0.58 0.79 10.41
CA SER A 46 -1.95 1.28 10.52
C SER A 46 -2.87 0.80 9.38
N GLY A 47 -2.32 0.12 8.37
CA GLY A 47 -3.10 -0.30 7.21
C GLY A 47 -2.27 -0.81 6.04
N VAL A 48 -2.98 -1.12 4.97
CA VAL A 48 -2.46 -1.42 3.63
C VAL A 48 -2.88 -0.31 2.69
N GLY A 49 -1.96 0.18 1.88
CA GLY A 49 -2.22 1.12 0.80
C GLY A 49 -1.74 0.54 -0.51
N LEU A 50 -2.49 0.75 -1.58
CA LEU A 50 -2.14 0.41 -2.95
C LEU A 50 -2.06 1.70 -3.73
N LEU A 51 -0.94 1.94 -4.40
CA LEU A 51 -0.73 3.10 -5.27
C LEU A 51 -0.37 2.66 -6.68
N ASP A 52 -0.81 3.40 -7.69
CA ASP A 52 -0.29 3.25 -9.05
C ASP A 52 1.07 3.95 -9.21
N PHE A 53 1.75 3.76 -10.34
CA PHE A 53 3.03 4.42 -10.60
C PHE A 53 2.93 5.93 -10.89
N GLU A 54 1.72 6.46 -11.05
CA GLU A 54 1.43 7.90 -11.15
C GLU A 54 1.24 8.53 -9.76
N GLY A 55 1.16 7.72 -8.71
CA GLY A 55 1.00 8.12 -7.31
C GLY A 55 -0.44 8.25 -6.85
N HIS A 56 -1.42 7.84 -7.65
CA HIS A 56 -2.81 7.78 -7.22
C HIS A 56 -3.01 6.62 -6.25
N ILE A 57 -3.82 6.87 -5.22
CA ILE A 57 -4.20 5.85 -4.24
C ILE A 57 -5.33 5.03 -4.87
N VAL A 58 -5.05 3.77 -5.20
CA VAL A 58 -6.03 2.82 -5.75
C VAL A 58 -6.90 2.27 -4.63
N ALA A 59 -6.28 1.92 -3.50
CA ALA A 59 -6.99 1.41 -2.33
C ALA A 59 -6.27 1.78 -1.03
N SER A 60 -7.03 1.98 0.04
CA SER A 60 -6.51 2.17 1.40
C SER A 60 -7.38 1.43 2.40
N ILE A 61 -6.80 0.44 3.06
CA ILE A 61 -7.49 -0.46 3.98
C ILE A 61 -6.91 -0.26 5.39
N PRO A 62 -7.67 0.34 6.32
CA PRO A 62 -7.26 0.42 7.72
C PRO A 62 -7.10 -0.98 8.30
N ALA A 63 -5.96 -1.23 8.96
CA ALA A 63 -5.70 -2.51 9.61
C ALA A 63 -4.89 -2.32 10.90
N LYS A 64 -5.22 -3.06 11.95
CA LYS A 64 -4.50 -3.02 13.23
C LYS A 64 -4.23 -4.42 13.74
N ASN A 65 -3.06 -4.63 14.35
CA ASN A 65 -2.67 -5.92 14.94
C ASN A 65 -2.72 -7.10 13.94
N VAL A 66 -2.34 -6.85 12.69
CA VAL A 66 -2.31 -7.86 11.62
C VAL A 66 -1.42 -9.05 12.02
N LYS A 67 -1.99 -10.25 11.94
CA LYS A 67 -1.36 -11.55 12.25
C LYS A 67 -0.94 -12.30 10.99
N GLY A 68 -1.64 -12.06 9.88
CA GLY A 68 -1.34 -12.62 8.57
C GLY A 68 -1.72 -11.63 7.48
N PHE A 69 -0.91 -11.60 6.43
CA PHE A 69 -1.07 -10.75 5.27
C PHE A 69 -0.67 -11.53 4.03
N ALA A 70 -1.52 -11.50 3.01
CA ALA A 70 -1.22 -12.00 1.68
C ALA A 70 -1.86 -11.07 0.66
N ALA A 71 -1.20 -10.88 -0.48
CA ALA A 71 -1.73 -10.07 -1.56
C ALA A 71 -1.31 -10.64 -2.92
N THR A 72 -2.22 -10.53 -3.87
CA THR A 72 -2.01 -10.77 -5.29
C THR A 72 -2.33 -9.48 -6.06
N GLY A 73 -2.20 -9.48 -7.38
CA GLY A 73 -2.67 -8.36 -8.21
C GLY A 73 -4.20 -8.21 -8.25
N GLU A 74 -4.96 -9.13 -7.67
CA GLU A 74 -6.43 -9.15 -7.71
C GLU A 74 -7.05 -9.01 -6.31
N GLU A 75 -6.38 -9.49 -5.26
CA GLU A 75 -6.98 -9.56 -3.93
C GLU A 75 -5.96 -9.25 -2.83
N ILE A 76 -6.47 -8.62 -1.77
CA ILE A 76 -5.74 -8.38 -0.52
C ILE A 76 -6.45 -9.13 0.61
N TRP A 77 -5.68 -9.91 1.37
CA TRP A 77 -6.15 -10.72 2.48
C TRP A 77 -5.45 -10.29 3.77
N LEU A 78 -6.25 -9.88 4.76
CA LEU A 78 -5.79 -9.38 6.05
C LEU A 78 -6.40 -10.19 7.19
N LEU A 79 -5.57 -10.87 7.96
CA LEU A 79 -5.98 -11.54 9.19
C LEU A 79 -5.69 -10.65 10.40
N GLU A 80 -6.74 -10.09 10.98
CA GLU A 80 -6.71 -9.27 12.20
C GLU A 80 -7.37 -10.04 13.36
N ASN A 81 -6.58 -10.57 14.29
CA ASN A 81 -7.09 -11.39 15.41
C ASN A 81 -8.04 -12.52 14.95
N ARG A 82 -9.37 -12.34 15.11
CA ARG A 82 -10.43 -13.29 14.73
C ARG A 82 -11.21 -12.86 13.48
N LYS A 83 -10.73 -11.86 12.75
CA LYS A 83 -11.36 -11.32 11.55
C LYS A 83 -10.43 -11.52 10.36
N LEU A 84 -10.94 -12.15 9.31
CA LEU A 84 -10.32 -12.17 7.99
C LEU A 84 -11.05 -11.17 7.11
N THR A 85 -10.32 -10.19 6.58
CA THR A 85 -10.82 -9.20 5.63
C THR A 85 -10.26 -9.54 4.25
N ARG A 86 -11.13 -9.73 3.27
CA ARG A 86 -10.77 -9.84 1.85
C ARG A 86 -11.21 -8.57 1.15
N VAL A 87 -10.31 -7.98 0.37
CA VAL A 87 -10.60 -6.82 -0.47
C VAL A 87 -10.24 -7.17 -1.90
N ASP A 88 -11.15 -6.87 -2.82
CA ASP A 88 -10.89 -6.90 -4.26
C ASP A 88 -10.01 -5.69 -4.59
N ALA A 89 -8.80 -5.94 -5.09
CA ALA A 89 -7.82 -4.89 -5.38
C ALA A 89 -8.24 -4.04 -6.59
N GLN A 90 -9.13 -4.55 -7.46
CA GLN A 90 -9.61 -3.84 -8.65
C GLN A 90 -10.88 -3.01 -8.39
N GLN A 91 -11.64 -3.33 -7.35
CA GLN A 91 -12.73 -2.50 -6.86
C GLN A 91 -12.24 -1.68 -5.67
N GLY A 92 -11.47 -0.62 -5.97
CA GLY A 92 -11.13 0.41 -4.98
C GLY A 92 -12.39 0.82 -4.20
N ILE A 93 -12.27 0.83 -2.86
CA ILE A 93 -13.37 1.11 -1.92
C ILE A 93 -13.91 2.54 -2.13
#